data_AF-A0A538RW39-F1
#
_entry.id   AF-A0A538RW39-F1
#
_cell.length_a   1.000
_cell.length_b   1.000
_cell.length_c   1.000
_cell.angle_alpha   90.00
_cell.angle_beta   90.00
_cell.angle_gamma   90.00
#
_symmetry.space_group_name_H-M   'P 1'
#
loop_
_entity.id
_entity.type
_entity.pdbx_description
1 polymer ?
#
loop_
_entity_poly.entity_id
_entity_poly.type
_entity_poly.pdbx_seq_one_letter_code
_entity_poly.pdbx_strand_id
1 'polypeptide(L)'
;MTTSSVHVNDGTHRVLQALSEQTGKSIPEILDKAVEEYRRKIFFEGVDRDYAALKADPQAWSQEVQERELFDNTLMDGLDPDERWTDDGRVKD
;
A
#
# COMPACT_ATOMS: atom_id res chain seq x y z
N MET A 1 -25.66 -4.73 -10.44
CA MET A 1 -24.65 -3.66 -10.37
C MET A 1 -25.10 -2.51 -11.25
N THR A 2 -25.05 -1.29 -10.75
CA THR A 2 -25.36 -0.07 -11.52
C THR A 2 -24.09 0.38 -12.25
N THR A 3 -24.17 0.58 -13.55
CA THR A 3 -23.06 1.12 -14.34
C THR A 3 -23.19 2.64 -14.44
N SER A 4 -22.07 3.35 -14.49
CA SER A 4 -22.03 4.79 -14.71
C SER A 4 -20.95 5.10 -15.74
N SER A 5 -21.22 6.07 -16.61
CA SER A 5 -20.30 6.48 -17.67
C SER A 5 -19.51 7.70 -17.24
N VAL A 6 -18.20 7.67 -17.45
CA VAL A 6 -17.29 8.81 -17.21
C VAL A 6 -16.74 9.27 -18.56
N HIS A 7 -16.76 10.58 -18.80
CA HIS A 7 -16.19 11.14 -20.02
C HIS A 7 -14.67 11.26 -19.88
N VAL A 8 -13.93 10.78 -20.88
CA VAL A 8 -12.48 10.90 -20.99
C VAL A 8 -12.12 11.50 -22.35
N ASN A 9 -10.94 12.12 -22.46
CA ASN A 9 -10.48 12.59 -23.76
C ASN A 9 -10.00 11.41 -24.65
N ASP A 10 -9.91 11.65 -25.96
CA ASP A 10 -9.49 10.63 -26.93
C ASP A 10 -8.11 10.03 -26.64
N GLY A 11 -7.18 10.84 -26.13
CA GLY A 11 -5.84 10.38 -25.76
C GLY A 11 -5.88 9.34 -24.65
N THR A 12 -6.61 9.65 -23.57
CA THR A 12 -6.84 8.73 -22.45
C THR A 12 -7.54 7.46 -22.93
N HIS A 13 -8.55 7.57 -23.79
CA HIS A 13 -9.24 6.40 -24.33
C HIS A 13 -8.29 5.48 -25.11
N ARG A 14 -7.41 6.04 -25.98
CA ARG A 14 -6.40 5.25 -26.70
C ARG A 14 -5.43 4.54 -25.78
N VAL A 15 -5.00 5.19 -24.69
CA VAL A 15 -4.13 4.57 -23.68
C VAL A 15 -4.85 3.41 -22.99
N LEU A 16 -6.11 3.60 -22.58
CA LEU A 16 -6.91 2.53 -21.97
C LEU A 16 -7.09 1.34 -22.91
N GLN A 17 -7.30 1.60 -24.20
CA GLN A 17 -7.39 0.55 -25.22
C GLN A 17 -6.07 -0.22 -25.38
N ALA A 18 -4.93 0.49 -25.48
CA ALA A 18 -3.62 -0.15 -25.58
C ALA A 18 -3.29 -0.99 -24.33
N LEU A 19 -3.65 -0.51 -23.13
CA LEU A 19 -3.50 -1.27 -21.88
C LEU A 19 -4.39 -2.52 -21.86
N SER A 20 -5.61 -2.42 -22.40
CA SER A 20 -6.52 -3.56 -22.54
C SER A 20 -5.92 -4.64 -23.43
N GLU A 21 -5.41 -4.24 -24.59
CA GLU A 21 -4.74 -5.15 -25.54
C GLU A 21 -3.49 -5.80 -24.94
N GLN A 22 -2.68 -5.03 -24.19
CA GLN A 22 -1.45 -5.53 -23.58
C GLN A 22 -1.70 -6.48 -22.40
N THR A 23 -2.73 -6.22 -21.59
CA THR A 23 -2.96 -6.93 -20.32
C THR A 23 -4.05 -8.00 -20.41
N GLY A 24 -4.83 -8.02 -21.49
CA GLY A 24 -6.01 -8.87 -21.64
C GLY A 24 -7.19 -8.49 -20.73
N LYS A 25 -7.09 -7.37 -20.02
CA LYS A 25 -8.12 -6.89 -19.08
C LYS A 25 -9.07 -5.92 -19.76
N SER A 26 -10.31 -5.88 -19.31
CA SER A 26 -11.27 -4.89 -19.78
C SER A 26 -10.91 -3.47 -19.30
N ILE A 27 -11.35 -2.45 -20.03
CA ILE A 27 -11.15 -1.04 -19.66
C ILE A 27 -11.70 -0.73 -18.24
N PRO A 28 -12.89 -1.21 -17.84
CA PRO A 28 -13.37 -1.05 -16.47
C PRO A 28 -12.42 -1.63 -15.41
N GLU A 29 -11.90 -2.86 -15.60
CA GLU A 29 -10.95 -3.47 -14.65
C GLU A 29 -9.63 -2.68 -14.56
N ILE A 30 -9.18 -2.13 -15.69
CA ILE A 30 -8.00 -1.26 -15.73
C ILE A 30 -8.27 0.03 -14.95
N LEU A 31 -9.43 0.65 -15.14
CA LEU A 31 -9.82 1.86 -14.44
C LEU A 31 -9.97 1.62 -12.94
N ASP A 32 -10.62 0.54 -12.53
CA ASP A 32 -10.77 0.15 -11.12
C ASP A 32 -9.40 0.02 -10.45
N LYS A 33 -8.47 -0.69 -11.11
CA LYS A 33 -7.10 -0.81 -10.60
C LYS A 33 -6.40 0.54 -10.55
N ALA A 34 -6.45 1.33 -11.63
CA ALA A 34 -5.75 2.61 -11.70
C ALA A 34 -6.25 3.61 -10.64
N VAL A 35 -7.57 3.66 -10.41
CA VAL A 35 -8.17 4.51 -9.38
C VAL A 35 -7.74 4.04 -7.99
N GLU A 36 -7.73 2.74 -7.72
CA GLU A 36 -7.28 2.22 -6.44
C GLU A 36 -5.80 2.49 -6.18
N GLU A 37 -4.93 2.33 -7.18
CA GLU A 37 -3.51 2.70 -7.07
C GLU A 37 -3.34 4.20 -6.78
N TYR A 38 -4.09 5.06 -7.47
CA TYR A 38 -4.05 6.51 -7.24
C TYR A 38 -4.56 6.89 -5.85
N ARG A 39 -5.64 6.24 -5.39
CA ARG A 39 -6.18 6.42 -4.03
C ARG A 39 -5.14 6.04 -2.98
N ARG A 40 -4.48 4.88 -3.13
CA ARG A 40 -3.41 4.43 -2.24
C ARG A 40 -2.24 5.40 -2.25
N LYS A 41 -1.82 5.88 -3.41
CA LYS A 41 -0.76 6.88 -3.53
C LYS A 41 -1.07 8.14 -2.74
N ILE A 42 -2.25 8.74 -2.93
CA ILE A 42 -2.65 9.95 -2.18
C ILE A 42 -2.66 9.68 -0.68
N PHE A 43 -3.17 8.51 -0.26
CA PHE A 43 -3.18 8.14 1.16
C PHE A 43 -1.77 8.11 1.75
N PHE A 44 -0.83 7.39 1.10
CA PHE A 44 0.54 7.30 1.59
C PHE A 44 1.29 8.64 1.54
N GLU A 45 1.05 9.48 0.52
CA GLU A 45 1.58 10.86 0.51
C GLU A 45 1.06 11.71 1.70
N GLY A 46 -0.15 11.41 2.18
CA GLY A 46 -0.69 11.97 3.42
C GLY A 46 0.07 11.49 4.65
N VAL A 47 0.18 10.17 4.80
CA VAL A 47 0.91 9.53 5.91
C VAL A 47 2.36 10.01 5.99
N ASP A 48 3.05 10.09 4.85
CA ASP A 48 4.44 10.57 4.78
C ASP A 48 4.57 12.01 5.28
N ARG A 49 3.62 12.87 4.89
CA ARG A 49 3.59 14.27 5.33
C ARG A 49 3.35 14.37 6.84
N ASP A 50 2.43 13.59 7.37
CA ASP A 50 2.09 13.60 8.79
C ASP A 50 3.26 13.08 9.63
N TYR A 51 3.94 12.02 9.19
CA TYR A 51 5.17 11.53 9.83
C TYR A 51 6.34 12.52 9.70
N ALA A 52 6.48 13.21 8.57
CA ALA A 52 7.50 14.25 8.42
C ALA A 52 7.24 15.42 9.38
N ALA A 53 5.98 15.82 9.55
CA ALA A 53 5.59 16.83 10.53
C ALA A 53 5.85 16.36 11.97
N LEU A 54 5.51 15.10 12.30
CA LEU A 54 5.79 14.49 13.61
C LEU A 54 7.30 14.47 13.91
N LYS A 55 8.13 14.04 12.95
CA LYS A 55 9.60 14.01 13.08
C LYS A 55 10.23 15.38 13.24
N ALA A 56 9.59 16.43 12.72
CA ALA A 56 10.06 17.81 12.85
C ALA A 56 9.82 18.39 14.25
N ASP A 57 8.99 17.74 15.08
CA ASP A 57 8.81 18.05 16.50
C ASP A 57 9.63 17.06 17.35
N PRO A 58 10.78 17.47 17.91
CA PRO A 58 11.65 16.55 18.67
C PRO A 58 10.99 15.95 19.91
N GLN A 59 10.05 16.68 20.55
CA GLN A 59 9.38 16.19 21.75
C GLN A 59 8.36 15.11 21.36
N ALA A 60 7.51 15.39 20.39
CA ALA A 60 6.52 14.44 19.90
C ALA A 60 7.20 13.21 19.26
N TRP A 61 8.27 13.41 18.49
CA TRP A 61 9.05 12.31 17.92
C TRP A 61 9.66 11.41 18.99
N SER A 62 10.24 11.99 20.05
CA SER A 62 10.78 11.21 21.16
C SER A 62 9.70 10.37 21.86
N GLN A 63 8.46 10.86 21.95
CA GLN A 63 7.36 10.10 22.55
C GLN A 63 6.94 8.92 21.66
N GLU A 64 6.81 9.14 20.35
CA GLU A 64 6.50 8.07 19.39
C GLU A 64 7.57 6.97 19.39
N VAL A 65 8.86 7.34 19.43
CA VAL A 65 9.96 6.37 19.49
C VAL A 65 9.88 5.52 20.75
N GLN A 66 9.63 6.13 21.91
CA GLN A 66 9.49 5.41 23.18
C GLN A 66 8.28 4.46 23.17
N GLU A 67 7.16 4.88 22.58
CA GLU A 67 5.98 4.02 22.43
C GLU A 67 6.29 2.83 21.50
N ARG A 68 6.95 3.07 20.37
CA ARG A 68 7.37 2.00 19.45
C ARG A 68 8.31 1.00 20.12
N GLU A 69 9.32 1.48 20.85
CA GLU A 69 10.24 0.62 21.61
C GLU A 69 9.52 -0.21 22.67
N LEU A 70 8.46 0.34 23.29
CA LEU A 70 7.63 -0.42 24.22
C LEU A 70 6.90 -1.57 23.52
N PHE A 71 6.32 -1.33 22.34
CA PHE A 71 5.64 -2.36 21.54
C PHE A 71 6.59 -3.37 20.90
N ASP A 72 7.84 -3.00 20.62
CA ASP A 72 8.84 -3.94 20.11
C ASP A 72 9.09 -5.10 21.10
N ASN A 73 8.83 -4.91 22.41
CA ASN A 73 8.93 -5.98 23.40
C ASN A 73 7.89 -7.09 23.22
N THR A 74 6.78 -6.83 22.52
CA THR A 74 5.73 -7.83 22.23
C THR A 74 5.89 -8.47 20.85
N LEU A 75 6.96 -8.15 20.11
CA LEU A 75 7.16 -8.63 18.73
C LEU A 75 7.26 -10.16 18.64
N MET A 76 7.83 -10.79 19.66
CA MET A 76 8.05 -12.25 19.70
C MET A 76 6.92 -13.02 20.40
N ASP A 77 5.88 -12.33 20.87
CA ASP A 77 4.81 -12.97 21.63
C ASP A 77 4.05 -13.98 20.75
N GLY A 78 3.96 -15.22 21.23
CA GLY A 78 3.25 -16.31 20.54
C GLY A 78 4.03 -16.98 19.40
N LEU A 79 5.28 -16.60 19.16
CA LEU A 79 6.17 -17.27 18.20
C LEU A 79 7.00 -18.38 18.88
N ASP A 80 7.31 -19.45 18.14
CA ASP A 80 8.25 -20.47 18.58
C ASP A 80 9.70 -19.99 18.32
N PRO A 81 10.55 -19.83 19.35
CA PRO A 81 11.93 -19.36 19.18
C PRO A 81 12.81 -20.33 18.37
N ASP A 82 12.40 -21.58 18.24
CA ASP A 82 13.12 -22.61 17.50
C ASP A 82 12.60 -22.78 16.07
N GLU A 83 11.54 -22.06 15.68
CA GLU A 83 11.04 -22.04 14.30
C GLU A 83 12.12 -21.51 13.34
N ARG A 84 12.37 -22.23 12.25
CA ARG A 84 13.33 -21.84 11.21
C ARG A 84 12.63 -21.80 9.87
N TRP A 85 12.62 -20.63 9.24
CA TRP A 85 12.02 -20.44 7.92
C TRP A 85 13.06 -20.68 6.82
N THR A 86 12.69 -21.45 5.80
CA THR A 86 13.47 -21.62 4.58
C THR A 86 13.17 -20.51 3.57
N ASP A 87 14.06 -20.28 2.61
CA ASP A 87 13.93 -19.21 1.60
C ASP A 87 12.66 -19.31 0.73
N ASP A 88 12.05 -20.50 0.66
CA ASP A 88 10.78 -20.76 -0.02
C ASP A 88 9.53 -20.54 0.88
N GLY A 89 9.73 -20.00 2.09
CA GLY A 89 8.65 -19.61 3.01
C GLY A 89 8.02 -20.76 3.79
N ARG A 90 8.72 -21.89 3.94
CA ARG A 90 8.27 -23.03 4.75
C ARG A 90 8.99 -23.08 6.09
N VAL A 91 8.33 -23.67 7.09
CA VAL A 91 8.99 -24.01 8.36
C VAL A 91 9.81 -25.27 8.16
N LYS A 92 11.07 -25.23 8.55
CA LYS A 92 11.98 -26.37 8.56
C LYS A 92 11.61 -27.30 9.72
N ASP A 93 11.34 -28.57 9.41
CA ASP A 93 11.13 -29.64 10.39
C ASP A 93 12.32 -29.83 11.34
#